data_AF-A0A353VYW3-F1
#
_entry.id   AF-A0A353VYW3-F1
#
_cell.length_a   1.000
_cell.length_b   1.000
_cell.length_c   1.000
_cell.angle_alpha   90.00
_cell.angle_beta   90.00
_cell.angle_gamma   90.00
#
_symmetry.space_group_name_H-M   'P 1'
#
loop_
_entity.id
_entity.type
_entity.pdbx_description
1 polymer ?
#
loop_
_entity_poly.entity_id
_entity_poly.type
_entity_poly.pdbx_seq_one_letter_code
_entity_poly.pdbx_strand_id
1 'polypeptide(L)'
;LRTTLAKFAAAAEKIASVILIASPFAFILGKIPAVGLIMLLAGFTIMCLPVILHIITLPVEFDASFNRALPILSEGEYLSPSTMPIAKKILTAAALTYVSASLSSLLNFYRWFLILRR
;
A
#
# COMPACT_ATOMS: atom_id res chain seq x y z
N LEU A 1 -7.49 9.67 10.53
CA LEU A 1 -7.93 8.37 9.99
C LEU A 1 -7.03 7.86 8.86
N ARG A 2 -6.94 8.54 7.71
CA ARG A 2 -6.08 8.13 6.58
C ARG A 2 -4.61 7.90 6.95
N THR A 3 -3.98 8.85 7.62
CA THR A 3 -2.57 8.74 8.05
C THR A 3 -2.36 7.57 9.02
N THR A 4 -3.35 7.29 9.87
CA THR A 4 -3.35 6.15 10.78
C THR A 4 -3.43 4.82 10.02
N LEU A 5 -4.35 4.71 9.04
CA LEU A 5 -4.49 3.51 8.20
C LEU A 5 -3.23 3.25 7.37
N ALA A 6 -2.61 4.29 6.80
CA ALA A 6 -1.38 4.17 6.05
C ALA A 6 -0.19 3.72 6.92
N LYS A 7 -0.03 4.28 8.13
CA LYS A 7 0.99 3.84 9.08
C LYS A 7 0.76 2.40 9.53
N PHE A 8 -0.50 2.03 9.75
CA PHE A 8 -0.87 0.68 10.13
C PHE A 8 -0.61 -0.33 9.01
N ALA A 9 -0.94 0.00 7.76
CA ALA A 9 -0.59 -0.80 6.59
C ALA A 9 0.93 -1.03 6.49
N ALA A 10 1.73 0.04 6.59
CA ALA A 10 3.18 -0.06 6.54
C ALA A 10 3.77 -0.91 7.69
N ALA A 11 3.23 -0.78 8.89
CA ALA A 11 3.64 -1.60 10.03
C ALA A 11 3.28 -3.08 9.82
N ALA A 12 2.06 -3.36 9.37
CA ALA A 12 1.59 -4.72 9.08
C ALA A 12 2.44 -5.38 7.99
N GLU A 13 2.79 -4.65 6.93
CA GLU A 13 3.63 -5.15 5.84
C GLU A 13 5.05 -5.52 6.32
N LYS A 14 5.64 -4.68 7.17
CA LYS A 14 6.96 -4.94 7.77
C LYS A 14 6.91 -6.16 8.69
N ILE A 15 5.90 -6.25 9.56
CA ILE A 15 5.72 -7.39 10.47
C ILE A 15 5.52 -8.68 9.68
N ALA A 16 4.63 -8.68 8.67
CA ALA A 16 4.40 -9.83 7.80
C ALA A 16 5.68 -10.30 7.11
N SER A 17 6.45 -9.36 6.55
CA SER A 17 7.72 -9.68 5.89
C SER A 17 8.72 -10.31 6.88
N VAL A 18 8.83 -9.79 8.10
CA VAL A 18 9.70 -10.37 9.14
C VAL A 18 9.25 -11.79 9.50
N ILE A 19 7.94 -12.01 9.70
CA ILE A 19 7.39 -13.34 10.02
C ILE A 19 7.70 -14.34 8.90
N LEU A 20 7.51 -13.93 7.64
CA LEU A 20 7.75 -14.80 6.48
C LEU A 20 9.23 -15.07 6.24
N ILE A 21 10.12 -14.12 6.51
CA ILE A 21 11.57 -14.37 6.51
C ILE A 21 11.95 -15.34 7.63
N ALA A 22 11.32 -15.25 8.80
CA ALA A 22 11.64 -16.09 9.96
C ALA A 22 11.08 -17.51 9.85
N SER A 23 10.02 -17.75 9.08
CA SER A 23 9.34 -19.05 9.03
C SER A 23 10.24 -20.23 8.56
N PRO A 24 11.11 -20.11 7.53
CA PRO A 24 12.04 -21.17 7.14
C PRO A 24 12.99 -21.57 8.27
N PHE A 25 13.46 -20.60 9.05
CA PHE A 25 14.34 -20.85 10.19
C PHE A 25 13.60 -21.58 11.32
N ALA A 26 12.31 -21.30 11.53
CA ALA A 26 11.50 -22.02 12.51
C ALA A 26 11.35 -23.51 12.15
N PHE A 27 11.24 -23.85 10.86
CA PHE A 27 11.24 -25.25 10.40
C PHE A 27 12.57 -25.96 10.71
N ILE A 28 13.70 -25.28 10.48
CA ILE A 28 15.05 -25.86 10.58
C ILE A 28 15.54 -25.93 12.05
N LEU A 29 15.44 -24.83 12.78
CA LEU A 29 15.97 -24.71 14.15
C LEU A 29 14.99 -25.25 15.20
N GLY A 30 13.69 -25.05 15.01
CA GLY A 30 12.68 -25.42 15.99
C GLY A 30 12.39 -26.92 16.05
N LYS A 31 12.78 -27.70 15.03
CA LYS A 31 12.47 -29.14 14.87
C LYS A 31 10.97 -29.50 14.98
N ILE A 32 10.09 -28.50 14.96
CA ILE A 32 8.63 -28.64 15.02
C ILE A 32 8.06 -28.00 13.75
N PRO A 33 7.76 -28.80 12.71
CA PRO A 33 7.25 -28.29 11.43
C PRO A 33 5.95 -27.48 11.55
N ALA A 34 5.13 -27.78 12.55
CA ALA A 34 3.86 -27.08 12.77
C ALA A 34 4.05 -25.58 13.06
N VAL A 35 5.11 -25.19 13.80
CA VAL A 35 5.37 -23.79 14.15
C VAL A 35 5.73 -22.98 12.90
N GLY A 36 6.61 -23.51 12.05
CA GLY A 36 6.96 -22.87 10.78
C GLY A 36 5.74 -22.68 9.87
N LEU A 37 4.85 -23.69 9.80
CA LEU A 37 3.62 -23.62 9.01
C LEU A 37 2.66 -22.55 9.54
N ILE A 38 2.46 -22.49 10.86
CA ILE A 38 1.61 -21.47 11.49
C ILE A 38 2.16 -20.06 11.23
N MET A 39 3.49 -19.85 11.39
CA MET A 39 4.12 -18.57 11.10
C MET A 39 3.95 -18.17 9.64
N LEU A 40 4.13 -19.12 8.72
CA LEU A 40 3.98 -18.91 7.30
C LEU A 40 2.55 -18.49 6.93
N LEU A 41 1.53 -19.20 7.45
CA LEU A 41 0.13 -18.85 7.24
C LEU A 41 -0.19 -17.48 7.84
N ALA A 42 0.23 -17.22 9.09
CA ALA A 42 -0.01 -15.95 9.77
C ALA A 42 0.63 -14.77 9.01
N GLY A 43 1.89 -14.90 8.61
CA GLY A 43 2.60 -13.88 7.84
C GLY A 43 1.92 -13.58 6.50
N PHE A 44 1.46 -14.62 5.80
CA PHE A 44 0.74 -14.46 4.54
C PHE A 44 -0.60 -13.75 4.73
N THR A 45 -1.39 -14.14 5.74
CA THR A 45 -2.68 -13.49 6.05
C THR A 45 -2.49 -12.01 6.42
N ILE A 46 -1.50 -11.68 7.25
CA ILE A 46 -1.22 -10.29 7.65
C ILE A 46 -0.85 -9.45 6.43
N MET A 47 -0.17 -10.02 5.43
CA MET A 47 0.24 -9.28 4.23
C MET A 47 -0.90 -8.96 3.26
N CYS A 48 -2.05 -9.63 3.37
CA CYS A 48 -3.25 -9.24 2.63
C CYS A 48 -3.78 -7.87 3.09
N LEU A 49 -3.56 -7.53 4.37
CA LEU A 49 -4.16 -6.35 5.00
C LEU A 49 -3.65 -5.02 4.39
N PRO A 50 -2.34 -4.78 4.18
CA PRO A 50 -1.85 -3.59 3.49
C PRO A 50 -2.42 -3.44 2.07
N VAL A 51 -2.49 -4.54 1.31
CA VAL A 51 -3.02 -4.52 -0.07
C VAL A 51 -4.47 -4.05 -0.08
N ILE A 52 -5.31 -4.61 0.79
CA ILE A 52 -6.71 -4.23 0.93
C ILE A 52 -6.84 -2.76 1.33
N LEU A 53 -6.09 -2.33 2.34
CA LEU A 53 -6.14 -0.94 2.82
C LEU A 53 -5.72 0.05 1.74
N HIS A 54 -4.66 -0.21 1.00
CA HIS A 54 -4.18 0.65 -0.08
C HIS A 54 -5.12 0.72 -1.29
N ILE A 55 -5.85 -0.36 -1.59
CA ILE A 55 -6.85 -0.35 -2.66
C ILE A 55 -8.10 0.42 -2.21
N ILE A 56 -8.56 0.21 -0.97
CA ILE A 56 -9.76 0.87 -0.44
C ILE A 56 -9.56 2.37 -0.27
N THR A 57 -8.36 2.82 0.10
CA THR A 57 -8.08 4.27 0.24
C THR A 57 -7.76 4.95 -1.09
N LEU A 58 -7.49 4.20 -2.16
CA LEU A 58 -7.12 4.81 -3.44
C LEU A 58 -8.19 5.78 -3.99
N PRO A 59 -9.51 5.46 -4.00
CA PRO A 59 -10.53 6.36 -4.52
C PRO A 59 -10.59 7.69 -3.79
N VAL A 60 -10.36 7.71 -2.46
CA VAL A 60 -10.42 8.97 -1.69
C VAL A 60 -9.25 9.90 -2.02
N GLU A 61 -8.12 9.37 -2.46
CA GLU A 61 -6.96 10.16 -2.87
C GLU A 61 -7.15 10.78 -4.27
N PHE A 62 -7.84 10.05 -5.16
CA PHE A 62 -8.28 10.58 -6.45
C PHE A 62 -9.33 11.68 -6.27
N ASP A 63 -10.31 11.44 -5.39
CA ASP A 63 -11.35 12.42 -5.05
C ASP A 63 -10.75 13.72 -4.50
N ALA A 64 -9.82 13.60 -3.55
CA ALA A 64 -9.09 14.75 -3.01
C ALA A 64 -8.34 15.55 -4.11
N SER A 65 -7.72 14.85 -5.06
CA SER A 65 -6.92 15.48 -6.11
C SER A 65 -7.77 16.15 -7.20
N PHE A 66 -8.84 15.50 -7.66
CA PHE A 66 -9.58 15.94 -8.86
C PHE A 66 -10.98 16.47 -8.57
N ASN A 67 -11.72 15.88 -7.63
CA ASN A 67 -13.08 16.32 -7.32
C ASN A 67 -13.11 17.47 -6.30
N ARG A 68 -12.00 17.66 -5.56
CA ARG A 68 -11.90 18.71 -4.56
C ARG A 68 -10.85 19.77 -4.89
N ALA A 69 -9.59 19.40 -5.03
CA ALA A 69 -8.52 20.39 -5.23
C ALA A 69 -8.64 21.13 -6.57
N LEU A 70 -8.97 20.44 -7.66
CA LEU A 70 -9.04 21.06 -8.97
C LEU A 70 -10.17 22.12 -9.08
N PRO A 71 -11.43 21.85 -8.64
CA PRO A 71 -12.48 22.89 -8.59
C PRO A 71 -12.10 24.08 -7.73
N ILE A 72 -11.52 23.86 -6.56
CA ILE A 72 -11.07 24.95 -5.67
C ILE A 72 -10.07 25.85 -6.39
N LEU A 73 -9.12 25.28 -7.13
CA LEU A 73 -8.12 26.03 -7.88
C LEU A 73 -8.71 26.78 -9.08
N SER A 74 -9.68 26.18 -9.77
CA SER A 74 -10.29 26.79 -10.97
C SER A 74 -11.33 27.86 -10.65
N GLU A 75 -12.15 27.63 -9.63
CA GLU A 75 -13.26 28.54 -9.26
C GLU A 75 -12.80 29.63 -8.29
N GLY A 76 -11.79 29.36 -7.48
CA GLY A 76 -11.28 30.32 -6.50
C GLY A 76 -10.31 31.36 -7.07
N GLU A 77 -10.09 31.39 -8.39
CA GLU A 77 -9.15 32.29 -9.09
C GLU A 77 -7.74 32.33 -8.49
N TYR A 78 -7.31 31.25 -7.81
CA TYR A 78 -5.99 31.16 -7.17
C TYR A 78 -4.83 31.10 -8.16
N LEU A 79 -5.12 30.75 -9.41
CA LEU A 79 -4.12 30.57 -10.47
C LEU A 79 -4.60 31.23 -11.76
N SER A 80 -3.67 31.80 -12.53
CA SER A 80 -3.97 32.27 -13.86
C SER A 80 -4.36 31.10 -14.79
N PRO A 81 -5.16 31.36 -15.84
CA PRO A 81 -5.53 30.33 -16.82
C PRO A 81 -4.33 29.63 -17.46
N SER A 82 -3.21 30.34 -17.60
CA SER A 82 -1.94 29.80 -18.12
C SER A 82 -1.26 28.79 -17.20
N THR A 83 -1.50 28.84 -15.88
CA THR A 83 -0.89 27.94 -14.89
C THR A 83 -1.78 26.74 -14.55
N MET A 84 -3.07 26.78 -14.91
CA MET A 84 -4.02 25.69 -14.67
C MET A 84 -3.55 24.31 -15.21
N PRO A 85 -2.95 24.20 -16.41
CA PRO A 85 -2.43 22.91 -16.90
C PRO A 85 -1.30 22.35 -16.03
N ILE A 86 -0.48 23.23 -15.45
CA ILE A 86 0.63 22.85 -14.56
C ILE A 86 0.05 22.30 -13.24
N ALA A 87 -0.94 22.97 -12.66
CA ALA A 87 -1.62 22.50 -11.46
C ALA A 87 -2.25 21.12 -11.66
N LYS A 88 -2.95 20.91 -12.78
CA LYS A 88 -3.50 19.60 -13.15
C LYS A 88 -2.42 18.53 -13.21
N LYS A 89 -1.26 18.83 -13.82
CA LYS A 89 -0.12 17.89 -13.90
C LYS A 89 0.42 17.53 -12.51
N ILE A 90 0.55 18.50 -11.61
CA ILE A 90 1.00 18.26 -10.23
C ILE A 90 -0.02 17.40 -9.46
N LEU A 91 -1.31 17.71 -9.56
CA LEU A 91 -2.38 16.93 -8.94
C LEU A 91 -2.43 15.49 -9.48
N THR A 92 -2.20 15.31 -10.78
CA THR A 92 -2.06 13.97 -11.37
C THR A 92 -0.84 13.23 -10.83
N ALA A 93 0.32 13.88 -10.72
CA ALA A 93 1.51 13.24 -10.14
C ALA A 93 1.30 12.86 -8.67
N ALA A 94 0.61 13.71 -7.91
CA ALA A 94 0.23 13.41 -6.52
C ALA A 94 -0.70 12.20 -6.43
N ALA A 95 -1.75 12.14 -7.27
CA ALA A 95 -2.66 10.99 -7.33
C ALA A 95 -1.91 9.68 -7.72
N LEU A 96 -1.00 9.75 -8.69
CA LEU A 96 -0.20 8.61 -9.13
C LEU A 96 0.76 8.09 -8.06
N THR A 97 1.17 8.91 -7.10
CA THR A 97 1.99 8.46 -5.97
C THR A 97 1.23 7.43 -5.12
N TYR A 98 -0.09 7.60 -4.96
CA TYR A 98 -0.94 6.64 -4.27
C TYR A 98 -1.13 5.36 -5.07
N VAL A 99 -1.32 5.48 -6.39
CA VAL A 99 -1.37 4.32 -7.29
C VAL A 99 -0.10 3.50 -7.18
N SER A 100 1.06 4.17 -7.17
CA SER A 100 2.37 3.52 -7.01
C SER A 100 2.49 2.79 -5.67
N ALA A 101 2.00 3.38 -4.57
CA ALA A 101 2.01 2.73 -3.26
C ALA A 101 1.12 1.47 -3.22
N SER A 102 -0.08 1.55 -3.78
CA SER A 102 -1.00 0.41 -3.89
C SER A 102 -0.43 -0.70 -4.77
N LEU A 103 0.17 -0.35 -5.90
CA LEU A 103 0.85 -1.28 -6.78
C LEU A 103 2.07 -1.93 -6.10
N SER A 104 2.86 -1.17 -5.37
CA SER A 104 4.02 -1.69 -4.63
C SER A 104 3.60 -2.73 -3.59
N SER A 105 2.52 -2.45 -2.84
CA SER A 105 1.96 -3.39 -1.87
C SER A 105 1.48 -4.68 -2.54
N LEU A 106 0.80 -4.56 -3.68
CA LEU A 106 0.34 -5.70 -4.47
C LEU A 106 1.51 -6.55 -4.99
N LEU A 107 2.56 -5.91 -5.50
CA LEU A 107 3.77 -6.59 -5.97
C LEU A 107 4.53 -7.27 -4.83
N ASN A 108 4.58 -6.66 -3.65
CA ASN A 108 5.19 -7.29 -2.49
C ASN A 108 4.42 -8.55 -2.06
N PHE A 109 3.08 -8.47 -1.99
CA PHE A 109 2.24 -9.65 -1.77
C PHE A 109 2.48 -10.73 -2.82
N TYR A 110 2.49 -10.36 -4.11
CA TYR A 110 2.72 -11.30 -5.21
C TYR A 110 4.10 -11.96 -5.14
N ARG A 111 5.15 -11.20 -4.79
CA ARG A 111 6.50 -11.73 -4.58
C ARG A 111 6.51 -12.84 -3.54
N TRP A 112 5.84 -12.62 -2.40
CA TRP A 112 5.77 -13.61 -1.34
C TRP A 112 4.93 -14.82 -1.71
N PHE A 113 3.82 -14.63 -2.44
CA PHE A 113 3.06 -15.73 -3.02
C PHE A 113 3.92 -16.61 -3.94
N LEU A 114 4.78 -16.01 -4.78
CA LEU A 114 5.70 -16.78 -5.63
C LEU A 114 6.75 -17.56 -4.82
N ILE A 115 7.24 -17.00 -3.72
CA ILE A 115 8.19 -17.70 -2.82
C ILE A 115 7.51 -18.91 -2.18
N LEU A 116 6.26 -18.76 -1.73
CA LEU A 116 5.46 -19.83 -1.11
C LEU A 116 5.13 -20.98 -2.05
N ARG A 117 5.05 -20.72 -3.35
CA ARG A 117 4.75 -21.73 -4.36
C ARG A 117 5.97 -22.61 -4.71
N ARG A 118 7.18 -22.17 -4.38
CA ARG A 118 8.43 -22.90 -4.65
C ARG A 118 8.77 -23.85 -3.50
#